data_AF-A0A4S0KKF2-F1
#
_entry.id   AF-A0A4S0KKF2-F1
#
_cell.length_a   1.000
_cell.length_b   1.000
_cell.length_c   1.000
_cell.angle_alpha   90.00
_cell.angle_beta   90.00
_cell.angle_gamma   90.00
#
_symmetry.space_group_name_H-M   'P 1'
#
loop_
_entity.id
_entity.type
_entity.pdbx_description
1 polymer ?
#
loop_
_entity_poly.entity_id
_entity_poly.type
_entity_poly.pdbx_seq_one_letter_code
_entity_poly.pdbx_strand_id
1 'polypeptide(L)'
;MKFNAIEGPGIGAWKLAAVLGLAAAVHMAGVDLALAQSGGAGGAFAPLQTAVQMIVDFITGPFGRLLAIIAVIGLGFLAFAGRLSWFTAGAVIVGIGLVFGAPTIVDEMIAAVGK
;
A
#
# COMPACT_ATOMS: atom_id res chain seq x y z
N MET A 1 -18.96 20.95 57.43
CA MET A 1 -18.17 20.22 56.41
C MET A 1 -18.46 20.87 55.07
N LYS A 2 -17.41 21.32 54.38
CA LYS A 2 -17.48 22.12 53.15
C LYS A 2 -17.73 21.19 51.95
N PHE A 3 -18.89 21.29 51.32
CA PHE A 3 -19.09 20.75 49.97
C PHE A 3 -18.65 21.84 48.99
N ASN A 4 -17.52 21.60 48.32
CA ASN A 4 -17.02 22.43 47.24
C ASN A 4 -16.69 21.49 46.06
N ALA A 5 -16.72 22.05 44.84
CA ALA A 5 -16.37 21.45 43.55
C ALA A 5 -17.56 21.03 42.66
N ILE A 6 -18.09 22.01 41.94
CA ILE A 6 -18.36 21.92 40.50
C ILE A 6 -18.51 23.36 39.96
N GLU A 7 -17.39 24.06 39.86
CA GLU A 7 -17.29 25.20 38.94
C GLU A 7 -17.23 24.61 37.52
N GLY A 8 -18.40 24.36 36.94
CA GLY A 8 -18.52 24.01 35.53
C GLY A 8 -18.17 25.22 34.66
N PRO A 9 -17.38 25.06 33.58
CA PRO A 9 -17.07 26.18 32.69
C PRO A 9 -18.37 26.66 32.06
N GLY A 10 -18.66 27.96 32.17
CA GLY A 10 -19.88 28.62 31.71
C GLY A 10 -20.03 28.69 30.18
N ILE A 11 -19.96 27.56 29.51
CA ILE A 11 -20.23 27.43 28.08
C ILE A 11 -21.73 27.19 27.97
N GLY A 12 -22.50 28.27 27.76
CA GLY A 12 -23.96 28.22 27.69
C GLY A 12 -24.43 27.08 26.79
N ALA A 13 -25.47 26.35 27.21
CA ALA A 13 -25.99 25.17 26.51
C ALA A 13 -26.23 25.40 25.01
N TRP A 14 -26.56 26.63 24.63
CA TRP A 14 -26.68 27.10 23.24
C TRP A 14 -25.38 27.02 22.42
N LYS A 15 -24.23 27.31 23.03
CA LYS A 15 -22.91 27.15 22.39
C LYS A 15 -22.54 25.68 22.20
N LEU A 16 -22.85 24.82 23.17
CA LEU A 16 -22.64 23.38 23.03
C LEU A 16 -23.56 22.78 21.95
N ALA A 17 -24.82 23.19 21.90
CA ALA A 17 -25.74 22.79 20.84
C ALA A 17 -25.26 23.27 19.45
N ALA A 18 -24.75 24.50 19.34
CA ALA A 18 -24.20 25.02 18.10
C ALA A 18 -22.93 24.27 17.66
N VAL A 19 -22.03 23.93 18.58
CA VAL A 19 -20.81 23.15 18.28
C VAL A 19 -21.14 21.73 17.87
N LEU A 20 -22.10 21.07 18.53
CA LEU A 20 -22.55 19.73 18.16
C LEU A 20 -23.28 19.70 16.81
N GLY A 21 -24.10 20.72 16.52
CA GLY A 21 -24.74 20.88 15.22
C GLY A 21 -23.74 21.09 14.09
N LEU A 22 -22.71 21.92 14.32
CA LEU A 22 -21.62 22.13 13.36
C LEU A 22 -20.79 20.86 13.15
N ALA A 23 -20.47 20.14 14.23
CA ALA A 23 -19.75 18.87 14.16
C ALA A 23 -20.55 17.80 13.40
N ALA A 24 -21.86 17.72 13.60
CA ALA A 24 -22.74 16.82 12.86
C ALA A 24 -22.78 17.18 11.36
N ALA A 25 -22.88 18.47 11.03
CA ALA A 25 -22.85 18.93 9.64
C ALA A 25 -21.51 18.59 8.94
N VAL A 26 -20.39 18.71 9.66
CA VAL A 26 -19.06 18.32 9.16
C VAL A 26 -18.98 16.81 8.91
N HIS A 27 -19.58 15.98 9.77
CA HIS A 27 -19.62 14.53 9.54
C HIS A 27 -20.48 14.17 8.33
N MET A 28 -21.63 14.82 8.13
CA MET A 28 -22.50 14.57 6.97
C MET A 28 -21.81 14.91 5.64
N ALA A 29 -21.03 15.99 5.59
CA ALA A 29 -20.22 16.32 4.41
C ALA A 29 -19.06 15.33 4.17
N GLY A 30 -18.54 14.69 5.23
CA GLY A 30 -17.54 13.62 5.12
C GLY A 30 -18.12 12.27 4.70
N VAL A 31 -19.41 12.00 4.98
CA VAL A 31 -20.10 10.77 4.56
C VAL A 31 -20.20 10.68 3.04
N ASP A 32 -20.48 11.78 2.33
CA ASP A 32 -20.48 11.81 0.87
C ASP A 32 -19.10 11.53 0.28
N LEU A 33 -18.02 11.98 0.92
CA LEU A 33 -16.65 11.70 0.47
C LEU A 33 -16.26 10.23 0.72
N ALA A 34 -16.70 9.65 1.84
CA ALA A 34 -16.54 8.23 2.14
C ALA A 34 -17.38 7.32 1.23
N LEU A 35 -18.56 7.78 0.80
CA LEU A 35 -19.41 7.09 -0.18
C LEU A 35 -18.89 7.26 -1.62
N ALA A 36 -18.24 8.40 -1.92
CA ALA A 36 -17.53 8.58 -3.18
C ALA A 36 -16.27 7.69 -3.27
N GLN A 37 -15.61 7.39 -2.14
CA GLN A 37 -14.54 6.38 -2.08
C GLN A 37 -15.04 4.95 -2.27
N SER A 38 -16.31 4.64 -1.98
CA SER A 38 -16.91 3.35 -2.33
C SER A 38 -17.40 3.30 -3.79
N GLY A 39 -17.48 4.45 -4.48
CA GLY A 39 -17.93 4.59 -5.87
C GLY A 39 -16.87 5.08 -6.88
N GLY A 40 -15.62 5.28 -6.48
CA GLY A 40 -14.57 5.84 -7.32
C GLY A 40 -14.04 4.88 -8.39
N ALA A 41 -14.45 5.11 -9.65
CA ALA A 41 -13.82 4.65 -10.91
C ALA A 41 -13.60 3.14 -11.17
N GLY A 42 -14.13 2.24 -10.34
CA GLY A 42 -14.03 0.78 -10.58
C GLY A 42 -15.08 -0.03 -9.81
N GLY A 43 -16.32 -0.09 -10.31
CA GLY A 43 -17.39 -0.87 -9.66
C GLY A 43 -16.99 -2.33 -9.42
N ALA A 44 -17.34 -2.89 -8.25
CA ALA A 44 -17.11 -4.27 -7.76
C ALA A 44 -15.67 -4.87 -7.83
N PHE A 45 -14.82 -4.40 -8.74
CA PHE A 45 -13.47 -4.88 -9.01
C PHE A 45 -12.38 -3.95 -8.45
N ALA A 46 -12.71 -2.74 -7.98
CA ALA A 46 -11.74 -1.88 -7.28
C ALA A 46 -11.06 -2.60 -6.09
N PRO A 47 -11.77 -3.35 -5.22
CA PRO A 47 -11.11 -4.10 -4.15
C PRO A 47 -10.20 -5.21 -4.68
N LEU A 48 -10.58 -5.84 -5.80
CA LEU A 48 -9.77 -6.90 -6.42
C LEU A 48 -8.49 -6.33 -7.04
N GLN A 49 -8.58 -5.20 -7.74
CA GLN A 49 -7.43 -4.52 -8.31
C GLN A 49 -6.45 -4.10 -7.20
N THR A 50 -6.95 -3.51 -6.12
CA THR A 50 -6.13 -3.16 -4.94
C THR A 50 -5.49 -4.40 -4.32
N ALA A 51 -6.21 -5.51 -4.17
CA ALA A 51 -5.65 -6.75 -3.63
C ALA A 51 -4.50 -7.29 -4.48
N VAL A 52 -4.61 -7.25 -5.81
CA VAL A 52 -3.55 -7.69 -6.72
C VAL A 52 -2.36 -6.73 -6.68
N GLN A 53 -2.58 -5.42 -6.63
CA GLN A 53 -1.52 -4.43 -6.47
C GLN A 53 -0.74 -4.64 -5.17
N MET A 54 -1.43 -4.89 -4.06
CA MET A 54 -0.78 -5.22 -2.78
C MET A 54 0.13 -6.44 -2.87
N ILE A 55 -0.25 -7.46 -3.65
CA ILE A 55 0.59 -8.65 -3.86
C ILE A 55 1.83 -8.30 -4.70
N VAL A 56 1.65 -7.53 -5.78
CA VAL A 56 2.77 -7.09 -6.64
C VAL A 56 3.75 -6.22 -5.86
N ASP A 57 3.25 -5.29 -5.05
CA ASP A 57 4.07 -4.40 -4.21
C ASP A 57 4.80 -5.18 -3.12
N PHE A 58 4.18 -6.22 -2.57
CA PHE A 58 4.84 -7.10 -1.61
C PHE A 58 6.00 -7.89 -2.24
N ILE A 59 5.81 -8.40 -3.46
CA ILE A 59 6.82 -9.19 -4.18
C ILE A 59 7.94 -8.30 -4.73
N THR A 60 7.62 -7.15 -5.31
CA THR A 60 8.63 -6.25 -5.90
C THR A 60 9.24 -5.29 -4.87
N GLY A 61 8.61 -5.16 -3.70
CA GLY A 61 9.05 -4.32 -2.60
C GLY A 61 10.22 -4.88 -1.77
N PRO A 62 10.41 -4.33 -0.55
CA PRO A 62 11.56 -4.66 0.31
C PRO A 62 11.62 -6.16 0.67
N PHE A 63 10.47 -6.82 0.82
CA PHE A 63 10.42 -8.23 1.19
C PHE A 63 10.98 -9.14 0.08
N GLY A 64 10.51 -9.01 -1.15
CA GLY A 64 11.07 -9.80 -2.25
C GLY A 64 12.53 -9.49 -2.52
N ARG A 65 12.98 -8.25 -2.31
CA ARG A 65 14.41 -7.89 -2.38
C ARG A 65 15.23 -8.71 -1.38
N LEU A 66 14.76 -8.90 -0.15
CA LEU A 66 15.46 -9.73 0.83
C LEU A 66 15.57 -11.18 0.36
N LEU A 67 14.52 -11.74 -0.23
CA LEU A 67 14.55 -13.09 -0.80
C LEU A 67 15.55 -13.21 -1.95
N ALA A 68 15.60 -12.22 -2.84
CA ALA A 68 16.56 -12.19 -3.94
C ALA A 68 18.01 -12.13 -3.42
N ILE A 69 18.28 -11.36 -2.37
CA ILE A 69 19.60 -11.31 -1.73
C ILE A 69 19.99 -12.69 -1.18
N ILE A 70 19.07 -13.40 -0.54
CA ILE A 70 19.34 -14.76 -0.03
C ILE A 70 19.67 -15.73 -1.18
N ALA A 71 18.95 -15.64 -2.30
CA ALA A 71 19.24 -16.47 -3.48
C ALA A 71 20.64 -16.19 -4.05
N VAL A 72 21.05 -14.91 -4.11
CA VAL A 72 22.40 -14.51 -4.57
C VAL A 72 23.48 -14.99 -3.61
N ILE A 73 23.24 -14.92 -2.29
CA ILE A 73 24.17 -15.45 -1.28
C ILE A 73 24.37 -16.96 -1.48
N GLY A 74 23.28 -17.72 -1.67
CA GLY A 74 23.34 -19.15 -1.96
C GLY A 74 24.16 -19.47 -3.22
N LEU A 75 24.01 -18.64 -4.26
CA LEU A 75 24.78 -18.75 -5.50
C LEU A 75 26.27 -18.46 -5.28
N GLY A 76 26.62 -17.51 -4.39
CA GLY A 76 27.99 -17.26 -3.96
C GLY A 76 28.64 -18.46 -3.29
N PHE A 77 27.92 -19.17 -2.42
CA PHE A 77 28.40 -20.43 -1.85
C PHE A 77 28.55 -21.53 -2.91
N LEU A 78 27.66 -21.57 -3.90
CA LEU A 78 27.75 -22.50 -5.03
C LEU A 78 29.00 -22.23 -5.89
N ALA A 79 29.37 -20.95 -6.05
CA ALA A 79 30.59 -20.52 -6.73
C ALA A 79 31.85 -21.04 -6.03
N PHE A 80 31.93 -20.91 -4.70
CA PHE A 80 33.07 -21.41 -3.93
C PHE A 80 33.19 -22.94 -3.93
N ALA A 81 32.08 -23.67 -4.07
CA ALA A 81 32.10 -25.12 -4.24
C ALA A 81 32.61 -25.58 -5.61
N GLY A 82 33.03 -24.66 -6.51
CA GLY A 82 33.53 -24.97 -7.85
C GLY A 82 32.48 -25.55 -8.81
N ARG A 83 31.22 -25.61 -8.38
CA ARG A 83 30.11 -26.27 -9.10
C ARG A 83 29.15 -25.27 -9.75
N LEU A 84 29.51 -23.99 -9.81
CA LEU A 84 28.69 -22.96 -10.43
C LEU A 84 28.84 -23.03 -11.95
N SER A 85 27.75 -23.39 -12.63
CA SER A 85 27.68 -23.24 -14.08
C SER A 85 27.36 -21.78 -14.44
N TRP A 86 27.98 -21.29 -15.51
CA TRP A 86 27.67 -19.98 -16.09
C TRP A 86 26.17 -19.85 -16.43
N PHE A 87 25.55 -20.93 -16.88
CA PHE A 87 24.12 -20.98 -17.16
C PHE A 87 23.26 -20.78 -15.91
N THR A 88 23.64 -21.40 -14.79
CA THR A 88 22.93 -21.25 -13.52
C THR A 88 23.07 -19.83 -12.97
N ALA A 89 24.28 -19.25 -13.06
CA ALA A 89 24.53 -17.87 -12.66
C ALA A 89 23.70 -16.88 -13.49
N GLY A 90 23.74 -17.02 -14.82
CA GLY A 90 22.97 -16.19 -15.74
C GLY A 90 21.47 -16.31 -15.52
N ALA A 91 20.94 -17.54 -15.36
CA ALA A 91 19.52 -17.76 -15.14
C ALA A 91 18.99 -17.07 -13.88
N VAL A 92 19.75 -17.09 -12.78
CA VAL A 92 19.34 -16.44 -11.52
C VAL A 92 19.39 -14.92 -11.64
N ILE A 93 20.44 -14.36 -12.26
CA ILE A 93 20.54 -12.90 -12.45
C ILE A 93 19.42 -12.40 -13.37
N VAL A 94 19.18 -13.09 -14.49
CA VAL A 94 18.09 -12.76 -15.41
C VAL A 94 16.73 -12.89 -14.72
N GLY A 95 16.51 -13.97 -13.96
CA GLY A 95 15.27 -14.17 -13.21
C GLY A 95 14.98 -13.05 -12.21
N ILE A 96 15.99 -12.63 -11.44
CA ILE A 96 15.87 -11.50 -10.52
C ILE A 96 15.56 -10.21 -11.30
N GLY A 97 16.29 -9.94 -12.39
CA GLY A 97 16.06 -8.77 -13.23
C GLY A 97 14.64 -8.72 -13.81
N LEU A 98 14.09 -9.87 -14.23
CA LEU A 98 12.72 -9.96 -14.73
C LEU A 98 11.68 -9.77 -13.63
N VAL A 99 11.89 -10.29 -12.42
CA VAL A 99 10.92 -10.13 -11.32
C VAL A 99 10.81 -8.67 -10.88
N PHE A 100 11.94 -7.98 -10.69
CA PHE A 100 11.93 -6.57 -10.24
C PHE A 100 11.71 -5.57 -11.37
N GLY A 101 12.03 -5.94 -12.62
CA GLY A 101 11.77 -5.12 -13.81
C GLY A 101 10.41 -5.35 -14.46
N ALA A 102 9.63 -6.33 -14.00
CA ALA A 102 8.32 -6.66 -14.59
C ALA A 102 7.38 -5.46 -14.73
N PRO A 103 7.22 -4.56 -13.73
CA PRO A 103 6.29 -3.44 -13.84
C PRO A 103 6.63 -2.53 -15.03
N THR A 104 7.89 -2.10 -15.14
CA THR A 104 8.33 -1.21 -16.22
C THR A 104 8.26 -1.87 -17.59
N ILE A 105 8.58 -3.17 -17.69
CA ILE A 105 8.46 -3.92 -18.95
C ILE A 105 7.00 -3.94 -19.42
N VAL A 106 6.07 -4.24 -18.53
CA VAL A 106 4.64 -4.31 -18.87
C VAL A 106 4.10 -2.91 -19.22
N ASP A 107 4.50 -1.88 -18.47
CA ASP A 107 4.08 -0.49 -18.72
C ASP A 107 4.52 -0.01 -20.11
N GLU A 108 5.76 -0.29 -20.51
CA GLU A 108 6.28 0.06 -21.84
C GLU A 108 5.57 -0.72 -22.96
N MET A 109 5.21 -1.99 -22.73
CA MET A 109 4.43 -2.76 -23.69
C MET A 109 3.02 -2.17 -23.89
N ILE A 110 2.37 -1.75 -22.81
CA ILE A 110 1.07 -1.07 -22.88
C ILE A 110 1.21 0.25 -23.65
N ALA A 111 2.24 1.04 -23.35
CA ALA A 111 2.51 2.32 -24.03
C ALA A 111 2.81 2.15 -25.53
N ALA A 112 3.44 1.04 -25.92
CA ALA A 112 3.75 0.72 -27.31
C ALA A 112 2.51 0.25 -28.12
N VAL A 113 1.61 -0.52 -27.49
CA VAL A 113 0.39 -1.05 -28.13
C VAL A 113 -0.77 -0.05 -28.09
N GLY A 114 -0.79 0.88 -27.14
CA GLY A 114 -1.80 1.94 -27.02
C GLY A 114 -1.71 3.06 -28.06
N LYS A 115 -0.92 2.89 -29.12
CA LYS A 115 -0.78 3.81 -30.27
C LYS A 115 -1.42 3.25 -31.52
#